data_AF-A0A7J3W991-F1
#
_entry.id   AF-A0A7J3W991-F1
#
_cell.length_a   1.000
_cell.length_b   1.000
_cell.length_c   1.000
_cell.angle_alpha   90.00
_cell.angle_beta   90.00
_cell.angle_gamma   90.00
#
_symmetry.space_group_name_H-M   'P 1'
#
loop_
_entity.id
_entity.type
_entity.pdbx_description
1 polymer ?
#
loop_
_entity_poly.entity_id
_entity_poly.type
_entity_poly.pdbx_seq_one_letter_code
_entity_poly.pdbx_strand_id
1 'polypeptide(L)'
;MVKVLGLDIGGANLKLTVMECIGGTISYVEVFTEYFPIWRRGRENLPMAIGNLVEKSGLKNPDLAAVTMTAELSDVYFSKTEGVHHIIESTSLALRN
;
A
#
# COMPACT_ATOMS: atom_id res chain seq x y z
N MET A 1 9.80 20.49 1.02
CA MET A 1 8.58 19.76 0.65
C MET A 1 8.84 18.30 0.97
N VAL A 2 7.91 17.62 1.63
CA VAL A 2 7.99 16.18 1.96
C VAL A 2 6.88 15.47 1.21
N LYS A 3 7.21 14.40 0.50
CA LYS A 3 6.28 13.54 -0.24
C LYS A 3 6.03 12.26 0.53
N VAL A 4 4.77 11.98 0.84
CA VAL A 4 4.37 10.84 1.64
C VAL A 4 3.43 9.94 0.85
N LEU A 5 3.66 8.64 0.92
CA LEU A 5 2.69 7.61 0.54
C LEU A 5 1.99 7.08 1.77
N GLY A 6 0.66 7.08 1.76
CA GLY A 6 -0.17 6.32 2.68
C GLY A 6 -0.72 5.08 1.99
N LEU A 7 -0.55 3.91 2.57
CA LEU A 7 -1.08 2.64 2.07
C LEU A 7 -2.01 2.01 3.12
N ASP A 8 -3.23 1.66 2.70
CA ASP A 8 -4.14 0.80 3.45
C ASP A 8 -4.35 -0.50 2.68
N ILE A 9 -3.75 -1.57 3.19
CA ILE A 9 -3.81 -2.91 2.62
C ILE A 9 -5.00 -3.65 3.24
N GLY A 10 -6.16 -3.52 2.60
CA GLY A 10 -7.38 -4.20 3.00
C GLY A 10 -7.54 -5.55 2.31
N GLY A 11 -8.34 -6.44 2.90
CA GLY A 11 -8.60 -7.76 2.31
C GLY A 11 -9.23 -7.67 0.92
N ALA A 12 -10.12 -6.69 0.71
CA ALA A 12 -10.88 -6.52 -0.53
C ALA A 12 -10.34 -5.43 -1.47
N ASN A 13 -9.66 -4.43 -0.90
CA ASN A 13 -9.27 -3.22 -1.61
C ASN A 13 -7.91 -2.75 -1.11
N LEU A 14 -7.11 -2.24 -2.04
CA LEU A 14 -5.93 -1.43 -1.74
C LEU A 14 -6.33 0.03 -1.84
N LYS A 15 -5.84 0.85 -0.90
CA LYS A 15 -5.99 2.30 -0.98
C LYS A 15 -4.62 2.95 -0.86
N LEU A 16 -4.36 3.92 -1.72
CA LEU A 16 -3.13 4.70 -1.75
C LEU A 16 -3.51 6.16 -1.56
N THR A 17 -2.75 6.89 -0.74
CA THR A 17 -2.80 8.34 -0.63
C THR A 17 -1.44 8.90 -0.98
N VAL A 18 -1.39 9.86 -1.91
CA VAL A 18 -0.22 10.70 -2.16
C VAL A 18 -0.43 12.00 -1.42
N MET A 19 0.55 12.44 -0.65
CA MET A 19 0.49 13.68 0.11
C MET A 19 1.78 14.48 -0.06
N GLU A 20 1.65 15.79 -0.25
CA GLU A 20 2.79 16.71 -0.18
C GLU A 20 2.62 17.66 1.00
N CYS A 21 3.70 17.85 1.76
CA CYS A 21 3.75 18.74 2.91
C CYS A 21 4.81 19.83 2.74
N ILE A 22 4.45 21.09 3.00
CA ILE A 22 5.35 22.24 2.97
C ILE A 22 5.25 22.96 4.32
N GLY A 23 6.37 23.05 5.04
CA GLY A 23 6.42 23.76 6.33
C GLY A 23 5.53 23.15 7.42
N GLY A 24 5.29 21.84 7.38
CA GLY A 24 4.41 21.15 8.34
C GLY A 24 2.92 21.16 7.97
N THR A 25 2.54 21.84 6.89
CA THR A 25 1.17 21.90 6.39
C THR A 25 1.01 21.02 5.16
N ILE A 26 -0.13 20.34 5.05
CA ILE A 26 -0.51 19.56 3.87
C ILE A 26 -0.85 20.54 2.74
N SER A 27 -0.11 20.48 1.63
CA SER A 27 -0.35 21.31 0.43
C SER A 27 -1.07 20.57 -0.68
N TYR A 28 -1.01 19.23 -0.70
CA TYR A 28 -1.64 18.39 -1.71
C TYR A 28 -2.02 17.03 -1.14
N VAL A 29 -3.17 16.49 -1.58
CA VAL A 29 -3.62 15.13 -1.28
C VAL A 29 -4.32 14.57 -2.51
N GLU A 30 -3.96 13.35 -2.90
CA GLU A 30 -4.68 12.55 -3.89
C GLU A 30 -4.87 11.13 -3.37
N VAL A 31 -6.03 10.53 -3.68
CA VAL A 31 -6.39 9.19 -3.19
C VAL A 31 -6.72 8.30 -4.37
N PHE A 32 -6.16 7.09 -4.35
CA PHE A 32 -6.43 6.03 -5.30
C PHE A 32 -7.00 4.82 -4.56
N THR A 33 -7.93 4.12 -5.20
CA THR A 33 -8.47 2.85 -4.69
C THR A 33 -8.45 1.83 -5.81
N GLU A 34 -7.99 0.62 -5.49
CA GLU A 34 -7.96 -0.52 -6.39
C GLU A 34 -8.70 -1.69 -5.75
N TYR A 35 -9.64 -2.27 -6.51
CA TYR A 35 -10.34 -3.47 -6.07
C TYR A 35 -9.44 -4.70 -6.21
N PHE A 36 -8.95 -5.21 -5.09
CA PHE A 36 -8.02 -6.33 -5.01
C PHE A 36 -8.44 -7.27 -3.87
N PRO A 37 -9.43 -8.15 -4.10
CA PRO A 37 -9.79 -9.18 -3.14
C PRO A 37 -8.67 -10.22 -3.05
N ILE A 38 -7.83 -10.12 -2.01
CA ILE A 38 -6.59 -10.90 -1.88
C ILE A 38 -6.82 -12.41 -1.90
N TRP A 39 -7.93 -12.88 -1.34
CA TRP A 39 -8.32 -14.29 -1.33
C TRP A 39 -8.75 -14.81 -2.71
N ARG A 40 -9.14 -13.94 -3.64
CA ARG A 40 -9.47 -14.32 -5.04
C ARG A 40 -8.33 -14.07 -6.01
N ARG A 41 -7.57 -12.99 -5.78
CA ARG A 41 -6.47 -12.57 -6.64
C ARG A 41 -5.15 -13.27 -6.29
N GLY A 42 -5.07 -13.93 -5.14
CA GLY A 42 -3.86 -14.57 -4.64
C GLY A 42 -2.95 -13.58 -3.93
N ARG A 43 -2.48 -13.95 -2.73
CA ARG A 43 -1.62 -13.09 -1.91
C ARG A 43 -0.28 -12.80 -2.60
N GLU A 44 0.22 -13.73 -3.40
CA GLU A 44 1.46 -13.61 -4.18
C GLU A 44 1.44 -12.45 -5.19
N ASN A 45 0.25 -12.00 -5.60
CA ASN A 45 0.10 -10.89 -6.53
C ASN A 45 0.04 -9.52 -5.83
N LEU A 46 0.05 -9.48 -4.49
CA LEU A 46 0.01 -8.25 -3.72
C LEU A 46 1.17 -7.28 -4.04
N PRO A 47 2.44 -7.71 -4.14
CA PRO A 47 3.54 -6.79 -4.48
C PRO A 47 3.31 -6.09 -5.84
N MET A 48 2.87 -6.85 -6.85
CA MET A 48 2.58 -6.31 -8.18
C MET A 48 1.40 -5.34 -8.15
N ALA A 49 0.34 -5.67 -7.42
CA ALA A 49 -0.83 -4.80 -7.28
C ALA A 49 -0.49 -3.47 -6.59
N ILE A 50 0.34 -3.50 -5.54
CA ILE A 50 0.84 -2.28 -4.88
C ILE A 50 1.70 -1.47 -5.85
N GLY A 51 2.64 -2.11 -6.54
CA GLY A 51 3.52 -1.45 -7.51
C GLY A 51 2.74 -0.73 -8.62
N ASN A 52 1.76 -1.41 -9.22
CA ASN A 52 0.89 -0.83 -10.26
C ASN A 52 0.08 0.37 -9.73
N LEU A 53 -0.39 0.30 -8.48
CA LEU A 53 -1.14 1.39 -7.86
C LEU A 53 -0.25 2.62 -7.60
N VAL A 54 1.00 2.40 -7.15
CA VAL A 54 2.00 3.45 -6.97
C VAL A 54 2.39 4.06 -8.33
N GLU A 55 2.63 3.25 -9.36
CA GLU A 55 2.93 3.73 -10.71
C GLU A 55 1.78 4.59 -11.26
N LYS A 56 0.53 4.14 -11.09
CA LYS A 56 -0.67 4.88 -11.49
C LYS A 56 -0.79 6.25 -10.80
N SER A 57 -0.26 6.39 -9.59
CA SER A 57 -0.24 7.68 -8.88
C SER A 57 0.73 8.69 -9.46
N GLY A 58 1.69 8.25 -10.29
CA GLY A 58 2.73 9.11 -10.85
C GLY A 58 3.76 9.62 -9.84
N LEU A 59 3.60 9.33 -8.54
CA LEU A 59 4.56 9.72 -7.52
C LEU A 59 5.85 8.90 -7.66
N LYS A 60 6.98 9.60 -7.80
CA LYS A 60 8.32 9.00 -7.83
C LYS A 60 9.09 9.39 -6.58
N ASN A 61 9.85 8.44 -6.03
CA ASN A 61 10.76 8.63 -4.89
C ASN A 61 10.09 9.33 -3.69
N PRO A 62 9.10 8.71 -3.04
CA PRO A 62 8.52 9.25 -1.81
C PRO A 62 9.58 9.32 -0.70
N ASP A 63 9.51 10.36 0.15
CA ASP A 63 10.39 10.51 1.30
C ASP A 63 9.99 9.56 2.45
N LEU A 64 8.70 9.22 2.53
CA LEU A 64 8.14 8.34 3.55
C LEU A 64 6.99 7.51 2.97
N ALA A 65 6.88 6.25 3.40
CA ALA A 65 5.67 5.45 3.23
C ALA A 65 5.11 5.05 4.61
N ALA A 66 3.84 5.38 4.85
CA ALA A 66 3.07 4.93 6.01
C ALA A 66 2.14 3.80 5.57
N VAL A 67 2.22 2.65 6.24
CA VAL A 67 1.46 1.45 5.87
C VAL A 67 0.54 1.07 7.02
N THR A 68 -0.72 0.84 6.70
CA THR A 68 -1.74 0.24 7.56
C THR A 68 -2.29 -1.01 6.88
N MET A 69 -2.81 -1.94 7.67
CA MET A 69 -3.28 -3.22 7.16
C MET A 69 -4.51 -3.68 7.91
N THR A 70 -5.42 -4.30 7.16
CA THR A 70 -6.51 -5.13 7.68
C THR A 70 -6.60 -6.48 6.96
N ALA A 71 -5.86 -6.65 5.85
CA ALA A 71 -5.79 -7.89 5.10
C ALA A 71 -5.11 -9.04 5.84
N GLU A 72 -4.36 -8.77 6.92
CA GLU A 72 -3.65 -9.80 7.69
C GLU A 72 -4.60 -10.81 8.35
N LEU A 73 -5.89 -10.47 8.47
CA LEU A 73 -6.96 -11.33 8.98
C LEU A 73 -7.73 -12.07 7.87
N SER A 74 -7.33 -11.94 6.61
CA SER A 74 -7.98 -12.64 5.51
C SER A 74 -7.67 -14.14 5.54
N ASP A 75 -8.66 -14.97 5.17
CA ASP A 75 -8.57 -16.44 5.12
C ASP A 75 -7.47 -17.00 4.20
N VAL A 76 -6.81 -16.16 3.42
CA VAL A 76 -5.61 -16.52 2.64
C VAL A 76 -4.35 -16.72 3.50
N TYR A 77 -4.39 -16.29 4.76
CA TYR A 77 -3.32 -16.50 5.74
C TYR A 77 -3.74 -17.53 6.78
N PHE A 78 -2.82 -18.43 7.15
CA PHE A 78 -3.03 -19.39 8.21
C PHE A 78 -3.06 -18.71 9.59
N SER A 79 -2.29 -17.63 9.77
CA SER A 79 -2.29 -16.86 11.01
C SER A 79 -2.13 -15.36 10.77
N LYS A 80 -2.57 -14.55 11.73
CA LYS A 80 -2.36 -13.09 11.70
C LYS A 80 -0.88 -12.73 11.52
N THR A 81 0.01 -13.41 12.23
CA THR A 81 1.46 -13.17 12.17
C THR A 81 1.99 -13.37 10.76
N GLU A 82 1.60 -14.47 10.10
CA GLU A 82 1.94 -14.71 8.69
C GLU A 82 1.43 -13.59 7.78
N GLY A 83 0.17 -13.18 7.96
CA GLY A 83 -0.43 -12.08 7.19
C GLY A 83 0.35 -10.77 7.32
N VAL A 84 0.71 -10.38 8.55
CA VAL A 84 1.51 -9.19 8.82
C VAL A 84 2.87 -9.26 8.13
N HIS A 85 3.61 -10.37 8.29
CA HIS A 85 4.92 -10.54 7.68
C HIS A 85 4.84 -10.46 6.15
N HIS A 86 3.90 -11.19 5.55
CA HIS A 86 3.72 -11.19 4.11
C HIS A 86 3.38 -9.79 3.56
N ILE A 87 2.52 -9.02 4.24
CA ILE A 87 2.16 -7.66 3.80
C ILE A 87 3.36 -6.71 3.89
N ILE A 88 4.15 -6.78 4.97
CA ILE A 88 5.36 -5.96 5.13
C ILE A 88 6.38 -6.28 4.04
N GLU A 89 6.62 -7.56 3.77
CA GLU A 89 7.54 -8.00 2.71
C GLU A 89 7.06 -7.55 1.33
N SER A 90 5.76 -7.75 1.04
CA SER A 90 5.16 -7.36 -0.24
C SER A 90 5.25 -5.85 -0.48
N THR A 91 4.97 -5.05 0.54
CA THR A 91 5.04 -3.59 0.46
C THR A 91 6.48 -3.12 0.33
N SER A 92 7.41 -3.72 1.08
CA SER A 92 8.84 -3.43 0.99
C SER A 92 9.39 -3.75 -0.40
N LEU A 93 8.96 -4.86 -1.01
CA LEU A 93 9.35 -5.24 -2.36
C LEU A 93 8.82 -4.26 -3.40
N ALA A 94 7.55 -3.84 -3.28
CA ALA A 94 6.91 -2.93 -4.22
C ALA A 94 7.51 -1.51 -4.20
N LEU A 95 7.98 -1.04 -3.04
CA LEU A 95 8.47 0.34 -2.86
C LEU A 95 9.99 0.50 -3.00
N ARG A 96 10.75 -0.59 -3.20
CA ARG A 96 12.22 -0.55 -3.39
C ARG A 96 12.65 -0.31 -4.84
N ASN A 97 11.71 -0.36 -5.80
CA ASN A 97 11.95 -0.13 -7.22
C ASN A 97 11.61 1.31 -7.62
#